data_AF-A0A7S0JFN7-F1
#
_entry.id   AF-A0A7S0JFN7-F1
#
_cell.length_a   1.000
_cell.length_b   1.000
_cell.length_c   1.000
_cell.angle_alpha   90.00
_cell.angle_beta   90.00
_cell.angle_gamma   90.00
#
_symmetry.space_group_name_H-M   'P 1'
#
loop_
_entity.id
_entity.type
_entity.pdbx_description
1 polymer ?
#
loop_
_entity_poly.entity_id
_entity_poly.type
_entity_poly.pdbx_seq_one_letter_code
_entity_poly.pdbx_strand_id
1 'polypeptide(L)'
;WPVISEEYFEYVDVLSAVHHYVTTQAGRGQSGERPFTFIELGCGYGHWTWAALAALRSRLAPDKELPPTHFLCVDVVGALGPTLDDMAARNAYSRDAKHALDFHVGFVTSSAQLSERQQQWGQVNVKAYTRDWGLSNRSRAARDASAAPLQP
;
A
#
# COMPACT_ATOMS: atom_id res chain seq x y z
N TRP A 1 0.06 11.01 -34.07
CA TRP A 1 -0.75 10.35 -33.03
C TRP A 1 0.01 10.42 -31.72
N PRO A 2 -0.56 10.94 -30.61
CA PRO A 2 0.13 10.89 -29.32
C PRO A 2 0.30 9.44 -28.90
N VAL A 3 1.51 9.08 -28.49
CA VAL A 3 1.78 7.77 -27.87
C VAL A 3 1.39 7.90 -26.41
N ILE A 4 0.35 7.17 -26.01
CA ILE A 4 -0.04 7.07 -24.60
C ILE A 4 0.63 5.80 -24.08
N SER A 5 1.64 5.97 -23.21
CA SER A 5 2.32 4.86 -22.53
C SER A 5 1.45 4.35 -21.38
N GLU A 6 1.43 3.04 -21.17
CA GLU A 6 0.79 2.40 -20.01
C GLU A 6 1.28 3.02 -18.68
N GLU A 7 2.58 3.32 -18.60
CA GLU A 7 3.22 3.97 -17.47
C GLU A 7 2.58 5.32 -17.09
N TYR A 8 1.94 6.02 -18.03
CA TYR A 8 1.26 7.28 -17.73
C TYR A 8 0.06 7.06 -16.79
N PHE A 9 -0.70 5.99 -17.00
CA PHE A 9 -1.85 5.69 -16.14
C PHE A 9 -1.40 5.26 -14.75
N GLU A 10 -0.30 4.50 -14.65
CA GLU A 10 0.30 4.11 -13.37
C GLU A 10 0.76 5.33 -12.57
N TYR A 11 1.38 6.32 -13.23
CA TYR A 11 1.68 7.61 -12.60
C TYR A 11 0.42 8.30 -12.07
N VAL A 12 -0.64 8.38 -12.87
CA VAL A 12 -1.89 9.02 -12.47
C VAL A 12 -2.49 8.32 -11.26
N ASP A 13 -2.48 6.98 -11.22
CA ASP A 13 -3.01 6.20 -10.10
C ASP A 13 -2.21 6.43 -8.82
N VAL A 14 -0.88 6.36 -8.89
CA VAL A 14 0.01 6.62 -7.76
C VAL A 14 -0.19 8.03 -7.20
N LEU A 15 -0.17 9.04 -8.07
CA LEU A 15 -0.30 10.44 -7.65
C LEU A 15 -1.69 10.73 -7.10
N SER A 16 -2.74 10.12 -7.66
CA SER A 16 -4.11 10.25 -7.17
C SER A 16 -4.29 9.60 -5.80
N ALA A 17 -3.67 8.43 -5.55
CA ALA A 17 -3.71 7.76 -4.25
C ALA A 17 -3.03 8.60 -3.16
N VAL A 18 -1.84 9.16 -3.44
CA VAL A 18 -1.13 10.06 -2.52
C VAL A 18 -1.95 11.31 -2.26
N HIS A 19 -2.49 11.94 -3.31
CA HIS A 19 -3.32 13.13 -3.16
C HIS A 19 -4.56 12.86 -2.30
N HIS A 20 -5.24 11.74 -2.53
CA HIS A 20 -6.40 11.33 -1.74
C HIS A 20 -6.03 11.14 -0.27
N TYR A 21 -4.93 10.45 0.02
CA TYR A 21 -4.44 10.27 1.39
C TYR A 21 -4.13 11.61 2.07
N VAL A 22 -3.39 12.50 1.40
CA VAL A 22 -3.03 13.80 1.98
C VAL A 22 -4.26 14.68 2.22
N THR A 23 -5.22 14.70 1.31
CA THR A 23 -6.40 15.59 1.41
C THR A 23 -7.49 15.09 2.35
N THR A 24 -7.59 13.78 2.58
CA THR A 24 -8.65 13.17 3.39
C THR A 24 -8.20 12.75 4.78
N GLN A 25 -6.94 12.38 4.95
CA GLN A 25 -6.39 11.87 6.21
C GLN A 25 -5.39 12.86 6.81
N ALA A 26 -4.23 13.07 6.16
CA ALA A 26 -3.14 13.87 6.73
C ALA A 26 -3.45 15.38 6.83
N GLY A 27 -4.28 15.91 5.94
CA GLY A 27 -4.61 17.34 5.84
C GLY A 27 -5.78 17.80 6.70
N ARG A 28 -6.60 16.89 7.25
CA ARG A 28 -7.80 17.25 8.02
C ARG A 28 -7.62 17.24 9.54
N GLY A 29 -6.39 17.02 10.02
CA GLY A 29 -6.09 17.04 11.47
C GLY A 29 -6.91 16.02 12.26
N GLN A 30 -7.41 14.95 11.63
CA GLN A 30 -8.07 13.87 12.34
C GLN A 30 -7.03 13.23 13.27
N SER A 31 -7.39 13.11 14.55
CA SER A 31 -6.52 12.87 15.71
C SER A 31 -5.91 11.46 15.80
N GLY A 32 -5.47 10.92 14.68
CA GLY A 32 -4.75 9.66 14.59
C GLY A 32 -4.11 9.59 13.21
N GLU A 33 -2.82 9.90 13.12
CA GLU A 33 -2.05 9.75 11.89
C GLU A 33 -2.10 8.29 11.45
N ARG A 34 -2.96 7.99 10.47
CA ARG A 34 -3.03 6.64 9.90
C ARG A 34 -1.76 6.41 9.08
N PRO A 35 -1.02 5.30 9.31
CA PRO A 35 0.14 4.99 8.50
C PRO A 35 -0.22 4.96 7.00
N PHE A 36 0.68 5.48 6.16
CA PHE A 36 0.58 5.33 4.72
C PHE A 36 1.27 4.03 4.31
N THR A 37 0.50 3.07 3.78
CA THR A 37 1.07 1.84 3.20
C THR A 37 0.85 1.83 1.71
N PHE A 38 1.92 1.62 0.94
CA PHE A 38 1.87 1.47 -0.51
C PHE A 38 2.43 0.11 -0.91
N ILE A 39 1.69 -0.62 -1.73
CA ILE A 39 2.01 -1.98 -2.16
C ILE A 39 2.23 -1.94 -3.67
N GLU A 40 3.40 -2.37 -4.11
CA GLU A 40 3.77 -2.44 -5.52
C GLU A 40 3.98 -3.89 -5.93
N LEU A 41 3.18 -4.38 -6.89
CA LEU A 41 3.26 -5.74 -7.41
C LEU A 41 4.02 -5.73 -8.74
N GLY A 42 5.05 -6.56 -8.87
CA GLY A 42 6.00 -6.45 -9.98
C GLY A 42 6.83 -5.17 -9.87
N CYS A 43 7.39 -4.92 -8.68
CA CYS A 43 7.98 -3.63 -8.38
C CYS A 43 9.24 -3.29 -9.19
N GLY A 44 9.93 -4.28 -9.77
CA GLY A 44 11.21 -4.02 -10.40
C GLY A 44 12.16 -3.28 -9.44
N TYR A 45 12.65 -2.12 -9.86
CA TYR A 45 13.50 -1.25 -9.03
C TYR A 45 12.71 -0.31 -8.09
N GLY A 46 11.40 -0.50 -7.93
CA GLY A 46 10.52 0.27 -7.04
C GLY A 46 10.15 1.65 -7.59
N HIS A 47 10.13 1.81 -8.91
CA HIS A 47 9.93 3.10 -9.57
C HIS A 47 8.68 3.83 -9.05
N TRP A 48 7.58 3.09 -8.87
CA TRP A 48 6.31 3.64 -8.38
C TRP A 48 6.33 3.94 -6.89
N THR A 49 6.98 3.09 -6.11
CA THR A 49 7.25 3.32 -4.68
C THR A 49 7.96 4.65 -4.45
N TRP A 50 9.02 4.95 -5.22
CA TRP A 50 9.77 6.20 -5.04
C TRP A 50 9.04 7.42 -5.59
N ALA A 51 8.25 7.25 -6.66
CA ALA A 51 7.34 8.29 -7.13
C ALA A 51 6.30 8.65 -6.06
N ALA A 52 5.71 7.65 -5.39
CA ALA A 52 4.78 7.85 -4.29
C ALA A 52 5.43 8.61 -3.12
N LEU A 53 6.65 8.23 -2.73
CA LEU A 53 7.41 8.90 -1.68
C LEU A 53 7.70 10.37 -2.03
N ALA A 54 8.17 10.63 -3.24
CA ALA A 54 8.47 11.98 -3.71
C ALA A 54 7.20 12.85 -3.73
N ALA A 55 6.08 12.30 -4.21
CA ALA A 55 4.80 12.99 -4.21
C ALA A 55 4.32 13.28 -2.78
N LEU A 56 4.43 12.31 -1.87
CA LEU A 56 4.02 12.46 -0.46
C LEU A 56 4.83 13.58 0.20
N ARG A 57 6.15 13.57 0.04
CA ARG A 57 7.05 14.64 0.52
C ARG A 57 6.67 16.01 -0.03
N SER A 58 6.36 16.11 -1.33
CA SER A 58 6.03 17.40 -1.98
C SER A 58 4.67 17.98 -1.57
N ARG A 59 3.74 17.13 -1.11
CA ARG A 59 2.37 17.52 -0.78
C ARG A 59 2.17 17.80 0.70
N LEU A 60 3.10 17.38 1.53
CA LEU A 60 3.16 17.77 2.93
C LEU A 60 3.88 19.12 3.05
N ALA A 61 3.50 19.93 4.05
CA ALA A 61 4.18 21.18 4.31
C ALA A 61 5.66 20.89 4.72
N PRO A 62 6.64 21.74 4.36
CA PRO A 62 8.07 21.46 4.57
C PRO A 62 8.46 21.20 6.04
N ASP A 63 7.67 21.72 6.96
CA ASP A 63 7.83 21.61 8.42
C ASP A 63 7.10 20.40 9.01
N LYS A 64 6.28 19.70 8.23
CA LYS A 64 5.59 18.49 8.67
C LYS A 64 6.46 17.27 8.44
N GLU A 65 6.64 16.50 9.51
CA GLU A 65 7.23 15.17 9.42
C GLU A 65 6.37 14.29 8.50
N LEU A 66 7.01 13.38 7.77
CA LEU A 66 6.29 12.35 7.05
C LEU A 66 5.49 11.50 8.05
N PRO A 67 4.23 11.16 7.74
CA PRO A 67 3.52 10.17 8.54
C PRO A 67 4.27 8.84 8.49
N PRO A 68 4.11 7.97 9.51
CA PRO A 68 4.63 6.60 9.44
C PRO A 68 4.27 5.98 8.09
N THR A 69 5.28 5.52 7.36
CA THR A 69 5.13 5.13 5.96
C THR A 69 5.75 3.77 5.74
N HIS A 70 5.03 2.87 5.09
CA HIS A 70 5.50 1.53 4.75
C HIS A 70 5.34 1.25 3.26
N PHE A 71 6.44 0.86 2.62
CA PHE A 71 6.45 0.35 1.25
C PHE A 71 6.60 -1.17 1.25
N LEU A 72 5.67 -1.88 0.62
CA LEU A 72 5.78 -3.31 0.37
C LEU A 72 6.02 -3.54 -1.13
N CYS A 73 7.27 -3.86 -1.46
CA CYS A 73 7.71 -4.18 -2.81
C CYS A 73 7.61 -5.69 -3.02
N VAL A 74 6.88 -6.13 -4.05
CA VAL A 74 6.74 -7.56 -4.38
C VAL A 74 7.24 -7.81 -5.79
N ASP A 75 8.16 -8.74 -5.97
CA ASP A 75 8.64 -9.16 -7.29
C ASP A 75 9.06 -10.62 -7.31
N VAL A 76 9.07 -11.24 -8.50
CA VAL A 76 9.59 -12.61 -8.69
C VAL A 76 11.11 -12.64 -8.84
N VAL A 77 11.73 -11.51 -9.20
CA VAL A 77 13.17 -11.39 -9.43
C VAL A 77 13.88 -11.02 -8.13
N GLY A 78 14.27 -12.04 -7.35
CA GLY A 78 14.93 -11.81 -6.05
C GLY A 78 16.25 -11.05 -6.10
N ALA A 79 16.93 -11.03 -7.26
CA ALA A 79 18.17 -10.27 -7.46
C ALA A 79 18.00 -8.74 -7.34
N LEU A 80 16.76 -8.24 -7.36
CA LEU A 80 16.45 -6.82 -7.19
C LEU A 80 16.60 -6.34 -5.74
N GLY A 81 16.52 -7.26 -4.77
CA GLY A 81 16.50 -6.95 -3.33
C GLY A 81 17.63 -6.03 -2.86
N PRO A 82 18.92 -6.34 -3.16
CA PRO A 82 20.03 -5.47 -2.76
C PRO A 82 19.95 -4.06 -3.33
N THR A 83 19.41 -3.90 -4.54
CA THR A 83 19.24 -2.56 -5.15
C THR A 83 18.13 -1.78 -4.46
N LEU A 84 17.02 -2.45 -4.15
CA LEU A 84 15.91 -1.87 -3.38
C LEU A 84 16.36 -1.48 -1.96
N ASP A 85 17.19 -2.30 -1.31
CA ASP A 85 17.75 -2.00 0.01
C ASP A 85 18.70 -0.77 -0.04
N ASP A 86 19.56 -0.65 -1.07
CA ASP A 86 20.41 0.54 -1.27
C ASP A 86 19.54 1.81 -1.48
N MET A 87 18.50 1.70 -2.29
CA MET A 87 17.60 2.82 -2.56
C MET A 87 16.75 3.21 -1.36
N ALA A 88 16.35 2.24 -0.53
CA ALA A 88 15.71 2.49 0.76
C ALA A 88 16.65 3.27 1.69
N ALA A 89 17.91 2.82 1.83
CA ALA A 89 18.90 3.49 2.67
C ALA A 89 19.13 4.95 2.25
N ARG A 90 19.26 5.21 0.94
CA ARG A 90 19.39 6.58 0.39
C ARG A 90 18.18 7.48 0.69
N ASN A 91 17.01 6.87 0.89
CA ASN A 91 15.78 7.58 1.22
C ASN A 91 15.49 7.62 2.72
N ALA A 92 16.41 7.14 3.57
CA ALA A 92 16.26 6.98 5.03
C ALA A 92 15.14 6.01 5.44
N TYR A 93 14.96 4.93 4.67
CA TYR A 93 14.08 3.81 4.99
C TYR A 93 14.89 2.61 5.46
N SER A 94 14.37 1.88 6.44
CA SER A 94 14.92 0.60 6.90
C SER A 94 13.80 -0.35 7.32
N ARG A 95 14.04 -1.67 7.28
CA ARG A 95 13.02 -2.70 7.58
C ARG A 95 12.45 -2.64 9.02
N ASP A 96 13.08 -1.91 9.93
CA ASP A 96 12.73 -1.89 11.36
C ASP A 96 12.30 -0.49 11.88
N ALA A 97 12.11 0.49 10.99
CA ALA A 97 11.89 1.89 11.38
C ALA A 97 10.44 2.38 11.21
N LYS A 98 10.15 3.59 11.74
CA LYS A 98 8.91 4.37 11.50
C LYS A 98 8.60 4.51 9.99
N HIS A 99 9.66 4.48 9.17
CA HIS A 99 9.61 4.47 7.72
C HIS A 99 10.23 3.16 7.21
N ALA A 100 9.37 2.22 6.83
CA ALA A 100 9.78 0.86 6.48
C ALA A 100 9.66 0.56 4.99
N LEU A 101 10.58 -0.26 4.49
CA LEU A 101 10.48 -0.90 3.17
C LEU A 101 10.73 -2.39 3.32
N ASP A 102 9.75 -3.19 2.93
CA ASP A 102 9.85 -4.64 2.85
C ASP A 102 9.91 -5.08 1.38
N PHE A 103 10.82 -6.00 1.07
CA PHE A 103 10.89 -6.67 -0.23
C PHE A 103 10.52 -8.14 -0.11
N HIS A 104 9.49 -8.54 -0.84
CA HIS A 104 9.01 -9.92 -0.94
C HIS A 104 9.38 -10.52 -2.29
N VAL A 105 10.11 -11.64 -2.25
CA VAL A 105 10.46 -12.41 -3.45
C VAL A 105 9.48 -13.54 -3.64
N GLY A 106 8.86 -13.57 -4.81
CA GLY A 106 7.97 -14.62 -5.26
C GLY A 106 6.61 -14.09 -5.64
N PHE A 107 5.75 -15.01 -6.05
CA PHE A 107 4.34 -14.69 -6.23
C PHE A 107 3.70 -14.54 -4.85
N VAL A 108 2.78 -13.58 -4.70
CA VAL A 108 1.76 -13.64 -3.64
C VAL A 108 0.80 -14.79 -3.99
N THR A 109 1.29 -16.02 -3.94
CA THR A 109 0.45 -17.20 -4.12
C THR A 109 -0.20 -17.56 -2.81
N SER A 110 -1.45 -18.00 -2.89
CA SER A 110 -2.10 -18.79 -1.84
C SER A 110 -1.47 -20.20 -1.66
N SER A 111 -0.22 -20.43 -2.05
CA SER A 111 0.36 -21.78 -2.09
C SER A 111 1.90 -21.89 -2.05
N ALA A 112 2.63 -20.85 -1.66
CA ALA A 112 3.92 -21.11 -1.01
C ALA A 112 3.62 -21.62 0.41
N GLN A 113 4.31 -22.66 0.89
CA GLN A 113 4.29 -23.01 2.31
C GLN A 113 4.86 -21.82 3.08
N LEU A 114 3.98 -20.88 3.42
CA LEU A 114 4.28 -19.77 4.30
C LEU A 114 4.83 -20.38 5.59
N SER A 115 5.96 -19.88 6.08
CA SER A 115 6.40 -20.25 7.42
C SER A 115 5.28 -19.94 8.42
N GLU A 116 5.21 -20.68 9.52
CA GLU A 116 4.16 -20.49 10.54
C GLU A 116 4.06 -19.02 10.99
N ARG A 117 5.22 -18.35 11.09
CA ARG A 117 5.31 -16.92 11.40
C ARG A 117 4.66 -16.05 10.32
N GLN A 118 4.91 -16.31 9.04
CA GLN A 118 4.30 -15.56 7.93
C GLN A 118 2.78 -15.80 7.85
N GLN A 119 2.31 -17.01 8.16
CA GLN A 119 0.88 -17.31 8.24
C GLN A 119 0.20 -16.53 9.37
N GLN A 120 0.82 -16.52 10.56
CA GLN A 120 0.31 -15.77 11.72
C GLN A 120 0.23 -14.27 11.42
N TRP A 121 1.28 -13.69 10.85
CA TRP A 121 1.31 -12.27 10.47
C TRP A 121 0.31 -11.93 9.36
N GLY A 122 0.18 -12.78 8.35
CA GLY A 122 -0.85 -12.65 7.31
C GLY A 122 -2.26 -12.65 7.90
N GLN A 123 -2.56 -13.55 8.83
CA GLN A 123 -3.86 -13.60 9.51
C GLN A 123 -4.13 -12.37 10.40
N VAL A 124 -3.10 -11.85 11.08
CA VAL A 124 -3.21 -10.61 11.86
C VAL A 124 -3.56 -9.43 10.95
N ASN A 125 -2.87 -9.31 9.81
CA ASN A 125 -3.13 -8.24 8.84
C ASN A 125 -4.50 -8.37 8.17
N VAL A 126 -4.93 -9.58 7.81
CA VAL A 126 -6.28 -9.82 7.29
C VAL A 126 -7.35 -9.47 8.33
N LYS A 127 -7.16 -9.83 9.60
CA LYS A 127 -8.10 -9.47 10.68
C LYS A 127 -8.13 -7.97 10.94
N ALA A 128 -6.98 -7.31 10.96
CA ALA A 128 -6.89 -5.85 11.07
C ALA A 128 -7.57 -5.16 9.88
N TYR A 129 -7.32 -5.62 8.65
CA TYR A 129 -7.97 -5.10 7.46
C TYR A 129 -9.49 -5.32 7.49
N THR A 130 -9.94 -6.50 7.89
CA THR A 130 -11.37 -6.83 7.99
C THR A 130 -12.08 -5.99 9.06
N ARG A 131 -11.45 -5.80 10.23
CA ARG A 131 -11.98 -5.02 11.35
C ARG A 131 -11.95 -3.52 11.09
N ASP A 132 -10.84 -3.01 10.55
CA ASP A 132 -10.55 -1.57 10.49
C ASP A 132 -10.98 -0.94 9.14
N TRP A 133 -11.17 -1.75 8.09
CA TRP A 133 -11.65 -1.30 6.77
C TRP A 133 -13.05 -1.82 6.41
N GLY A 134 -13.75 -2.48 7.33
CA GLY A 134 -15.20 -2.69 7.23
C GLY A 134 -15.68 -3.63 6.12
N LEU A 135 -14.82 -4.50 5.58
CA LEU A 135 -15.25 -5.54 4.64
C LEU A 135 -16.07 -6.65 5.33
N SER A 136 -16.14 -6.68 6.66
CA SER A 136 -17.12 -7.51 7.38
C SER A 136 -18.41 -6.74 7.71
N ASN A 137 -19.49 -7.21 7.09
CA ASN A 137 -20.91 -7.15 7.49
C ASN A 137 -21.83 -6.05 6.91
N ARG A 138 -21.36 -4.92 6.37
CA ARG A 138 -22.30 -3.96 5.72
C ARG A 138 -22.65 -4.33 4.27
N SER A 139 -21.69 -4.84 3.50
CA SER A 139 -21.90 -5.23 2.10
C SER A 139 -22.65 -6.55 1.94
N ARG A 140 -22.59 -7.46 2.92
CA ARG A 140 -23.37 -8.70 2.94
C ARG A 140 -24.82 -8.45 3.36
N ALA A 141 -25.05 -7.66 4.42
CA ALA A 141 -26.40 -7.25 4.82
C ALA A 141 -27.12 -6.43 3.73
N ALA A 142 -26.40 -5.58 2.98
CA ALA A 142 -26.99 -4.83 1.87
C ALA A 142 -27.34 -5.72 0.65
N ARG A 143 -26.54 -6.76 0.36
CA ARG A 143 -26.85 -7.74 -0.69
C ARG A 143 -28.03 -8.64 -0.29
N ASP A 144 -28.07 -9.10 0.95
CA ASP A 144 -29.13 -9.97 1.44
C ASP A 144 -30.47 -9.22 1.59
N ALA A 145 -30.45 -7.91 1.90
CA ALA A 145 -31.64 -7.07 1.91
C ALA A 145 -32.19 -6.78 0.49
N SER A 146 -31.33 -6.76 -0.54
CA SER A 146 -31.74 -6.58 -1.94
C SER A 146 -32.23 -7.86 -2.63
N ALA A 147 -31.97 -9.02 -2.03
CA ALA A 147 -32.37 -10.33 -2.53
C ALA A 147 -33.65 -10.88 -1.87
N ALA A 148 -34.30 -10.10 -0.99
CA ALA A 148 -35.60 -10.46 -0.46
C ALA A 148 -36.63 -10.47 -1.60
N PRO A 149 -37.34 -11.59 -1.86
CA PRO A 149 -38.41 -11.60 -2.84
C PRO A 149 -39.49 -10.60 -2.39
N LEU A 150 -39.95 -9.76 -3.33
CA LEU A 150 -41.14 -8.95 -3.14
C LEU A 150 -42.26 -9.89 -2.69
N GLN A 151 -42.71 -9.73 -1.45
CA GLN A 151 -43.90 -10.43 -0.99
C GLN A 151 -45.12 -9.92 -1.77
N PRO A 152 -46.05 -10.81 -2.16
CA PRO A 152 -47.23 -10.46 -2.95
C PRO A 152 -48.16 -9.50 -2.22
#